data_AF-A0A1K2G0Y6-F1
#
_entry.id   AF-A0A1K2G0Y6-F1
#
_cell.length_a   1.000
_cell.length_b   1.000
_cell.length_c   1.000
_cell.angle_alpha   90.00
_cell.angle_beta   90.00
_cell.angle_gamma   90.00
#
_symmetry.space_group_name_H-M   'P 1'
#
loop_
_entity.id
_entity.type
_entity.pdbx_description
1 polymer ?
#
loop_
_entity_poly.entity_id
_entity_poly.type
_entity_poly.pdbx_seq_one_letter_code
_entity_poly.pdbx_strand_id
1 'polypeptide(L)'
;MISSCHPVRTGATEPAPKVMTMRSEPIHEAYSFVCLRCGHAWEGAYDIRHVRDAAGCLRAAYYVRGGLRVPSPLTENSCRVCGGRRMRILRPGRVDSARADAPR
;
A
#
# COMPACT_ATOMS: atom_id res chain seq x y z
N MET A 1 42.18 -53.19 -18.77
CA MET A 1 40.94 -53.23 -17.97
C MET A 1 40.49 -51.80 -17.76
N ILE A 2 39.36 -51.49 -18.38
CA ILE A 2 38.73 -50.17 -18.50
C ILE A 2 37.89 -49.87 -17.26
N SER A 3 37.66 -48.57 -17.04
CA SER A 3 36.54 -47.98 -16.29
C SER A 3 36.83 -47.54 -14.84
N SER A 4 37.30 -46.29 -14.70
CA SER A 4 37.05 -45.47 -13.51
C SER A 4 35.95 -44.47 -13.84
N CYS A 5 34.70 -44.81 -13.51
CA CYS A 5 33.58 -43.88 -13.56
C CYS A 5 33.70 -42.85 -12.42
N HIS A 6 33.83 -41.57 -12.78
CA HIS A 6 33.55 -40.45 -11.87
C HIS A 6 32.05 -40.18 -11.81
N PRO A 7 31.48 -39.87 -10.63
CA PRO A 7 30.25 -39.11 -10.56
C PRO A 7 30.51 -37.75 -9.90
N VAL A 8 30.51 -36.67 -10.69
CA VAL A 8 30.14 -35.35 -10.18
C VAL A 8 28.89 -34.93 -10.95
N ARG A 9 27.74 -35.27 -10.37
CA ARG A 9 26.46 -34.66 -10.70
C ARG A 9 26.23 -33.54 -9.70
N THR A 10 26.62 -32.32 -10.04
CA THR A 10 26.16 -31.13 -9.32
C THR A 10 24.84 -30.69 -9.94
N GLY A 11 23.77 -31.41 -9.60
CA GLY A 11 22.41 -30.93 -9.77
C GLY A 11 21.99 -30.23 -8.49
N ALA A 12 22.29 -28.94 -8.37
CA ALA A 12 21.70 -28.10 -7.34
C ALA A 12 20.81 -27.08 -8.06
N THR A 13 19.54 -27.45 -8.24
CA THR A 13 18.50 -26.47 -8.49
C THR A 13 18.40 -25.60 -7.24
N GLU A 14 19.00 -24.41 -7.30
CA GLU A 14 18.86 -23.40 -6.27
C GLU A 14 17.36 -23.07 -6.15
N PRO A 15 16.74 -23.25 -4.98
CA PRO A 15 15.34 -22.87 -4.83
C PRO A 15 15.26 -21.35 -4.94
N ALA A 16 14.38 -20.87 -5.83
CA ALA A 16 14.03 -19.47 -5.97
C ALA A 16 13.80 -18.82 -4.59
N PRO A 17 14.20 -17.55 -4.38
CA PRO A 17 14.08 -16.90 -3.08
C PRO A 17 12.63 -16.95 -2.63
N LYS A 18 12.36 -17.68 -1.54
CA LYS A 18 11.06 -17.63 -0.87
C LYS A 18 10.84 -16.18 -0.47
N VAL A 19 9.81 -15.55 -1.04
CA VAL A 19 9.38 -14.20 -0.64
C VAL A 19 9.05 -14.27 0.84
N MET A 20 10.02 -13.90 1.69
CA MET A 20 9.82 -13.76 3.12
C MET A 20 8.99 -12.51 3.32
N THR A 21 7.67 -12.67 3.25
CA THR A 21 6.75 -11.68 3.78
C THR A 21 6.96 -11.68 5.29
N MET A 22 7.84 -10.80 5.79
CA MET A 22 7.83 -10.48 7.20
C MET A 22 6.42 -9.96 7.51
N ARG A 23 5.66 -10.75 8.27
CA ARG A 23 4.31 -10.41 8.72
C ARG A 23 4.44 -9.41 9.87
N SER A 24 4.87 -8.18 9.58
CA SER A 24 4.66 -7.09 10.51
C SER A 24 3.16 -6.83 10.63
N GLU A 25 2.68 -6.62 11.85
CA GLU A 25 1.33 -6.10 12.13
C GLU A 25 1.05 -4.92 11.18
N PRO A 26 -0.10 -4.86 10.49
CA PRO A 26 -0.44 -3.71 9.68
C PRO A 26 -0.53 -2.46 10.56
N ILE A 27 0.01 -1.35 10.07
CA ILE A 27 -0.13 -0.05 10.73
C ILE A 27 -1.49 0.51 10.32
N HIS A 28 -2.34 0.82 11.29
CA HIS A 28 -3.63 1.45 11.03
C HIS A 28 -3.47 2.97 10.99
N GLU A 29 -3.80 3.59 9.86
CA GLU A 29 -3.70 5.02 9.65
C GLU A 29 -4.93 5.58 8.96
N ALA A 30 -5.34 6.78 9.38
CA ALA A 30 -6.46 7.49 8.78
C ALA A 30 -6.02 8.86 8.26
N TYR A 31 -6.61 9.28 7.15
CA TYR A 31 -6.29 10.55 6.51
C TYR A 31 -7.57 11.28 6.10
N SER A 32 -7.52 12.60 6.20
CA SER A 32 -8.54 13.49 5.65
C SER A 32 -8.09 14.01 4.30
N PHE A 33 -8.97 14.00 3.32
CA PHE A 33 -8.68 14.45 1.95
C PHE A 33 -9.59 15.63 1.59
N VAL A 34 -9.03 16.65 0.94
CA VAL A 34 -9.77 17.79 0.41
C VAL A 34 -9.40 18.01 -1.05
N CYS A 35 -10.39 17.97 -1.94
CA CYS A 35 -10.20 18.26 -3.35
C CYS A 35 -10.02 19.76 -3.57
N LEU A 36 -8.86 20.17 -4.05
CA LEU A 36 -8.57 21.58 -4.36
C LEU A 36 -9.27 22.07 -5.64
N ARG A 37 -9.94 21.17 -6.38
CA ARG A 37 -10.73 21.54 -7.57
C ARG A 37 -12.19 21.85 -7.23
N CYS A 38 -12.84 21.02 -6.41
CA CYS A 38 -14.29 21.13 -6.15
C CYS A 38 -14.66 21.26 -4.67
N GLY A 39 -13.68 21.30 -3.76
CA GLY A 39 -13.91 21.40 -2.33
C GLY A 39 -14.37 20.12 -1.64
N HIS A 40 -14.76 19.08 -2.38
CA HIS A 40 -15.22 17.82 -1.79
C HIS A 40 -14.19 17.22 -0.84
N ALA A 41 -14.64 16.83 0.35
CA ALA A 41 -13.80 16.29 1.40
C ALA A 41 -14.33 14.96 1.96
N TRP A 42 -13.41 14.07 2.33
CA TRP A 42 -13.73 12.78 2.94
C TRP A 42 -12.58 12.29 3.82
N GLU A 43 -12.87 11.32 4.70
CA GLU A 43 -11.84 10.60 5.45
C GLU A 43 -11.74 9.16 4.96
N GLY A 44 -10.53 8.61 5.00
CA GLY A 44 -10.26 7.21 4.68
C GLY A 44 -9.33 6.61 5.72
N ALA A 45 -9.69 5.42 6.21
CA ALA A 45 -8.87 4.61 7.11
C ALA A 45 -8.28 3.43 6.34
N TYR A 46 -7.00 3.15 6.59
CA TYR A 46 -6.21 2.18 5.85
C TYR A 46 -5.33 1.35 6.77
N ASP A 47 -5.20 0.08 6.42
CA ASP A 47 -4.17 -0.80 6.96
C ASP A 47 -2.96 -0.75 6.02
N ILE A 48 -1.79 -0.42 6.55
CA ILE A 48 -0.56 -0.23 5.78
C ILE A 48 0.42 -1.34 6.12
N ARG A 49 0.90 -2.03 5.10
CA ARG A 49 1.93 -3.07 5.22
C ARG A 49 3.17 -2.67 4.44
N HIS A 50 4.33 -2.73 5.09
CA HIS A 50 5.60 -2.60 4.40
C HIS A 50 5.94 -3.92 3.73
N VAL A 51 6.05 -3.90 2.40
CA VAL A 51 6.38 -5.07 1.58
C VAL A 51 7.63 -4.78 0.78
N ARG A 52 8.43 -5.80 0.47
CA ARG A 52 9.50 -5.68 -0.52
C ARG A 52 8.94 -6.10 -1.88
N ASP A 53 9.19 -5.29 -2.90
CA ASP A 53 8.88 -5.68 -4.28
C ASP A 53 9.91 -6.70 -4.82
N ALA A 54 9.72 -7.15 -6.06
CA ALA A 54 10.60 -8.13 -6.69
C ALA A 54 12.05 -7.64 -6.88
N ALA A 55 12.26 -6.31 -6.88
CA ALA A 55 13.59 -5.69 -6.91
C ALA A 55 14.20 -5.52 -5.51
N GLY A 56 13.50 -5.97 -4.46
CA GLY A 56 13.92 -5.83 -3.06
C GLY A 56 13.65 -4.44 -2.46
N CYS A 57 13.03 -3.53 -3.21
CA CYS A 57 12.72 -2.19 -2.73
C CYS A 57 11.55 -2.21 -1.75
N LEU A 58 11.67 -1.46 -0.65
CA LEU A 58 10.62 -1.33 0.35
C LEU A 58 9.50 -0.44 -0.19
N ARG A 59 8.26 -0.94 -0.15
CA ARG A 59 7.05 -0.27 -0.61
C ARG A 59 5.97 -0.35 0.46
N ALA A 60 5.11 0.66 0.54
CA ALA A 60 3.89 0.60 1.33
C ALA A 60 2.75 0.02 0.49
N ALA A 61 2.09 -1.01 1.00
CA ALA A 61 0.85 -1.56 0.46
C ALA A 61 -0.32 -1.14 1.34
N TYR A 62 -1.35 -0.56 0.72
CA TYR A 62 -2.51 0.01 1.40
C TYR A 62 -3.73 -0.89 1.22
N TYR A 63 -4.47 -1.07 2.29
CA TYR A 63 -5.69 -1.87 2.32
C TYR A 63 -6.81 -1.08 2.99
N VAL A 64 -8.03 -1.19 2.47
CA VAL A 64 -9.22 -0.66 3.14
C VAL A 64 -9.84 -1.73 4.04
N ARG A 65 -10.83 -1.33 4.86
CA ARG A 65 -11.62 -2.25 5.67
C ARG A 65 -12.08 -3.45 4.83
N GLY A 66 -11.88 -4.66 5.36
CA GLY A 66 -12.15 -5.91 4.64
C GLY A 66 -10.91 -6.47 3.92
N GLY A 67 -9.75 -5.82 4.03
CA GLY A 67 -8.48 -6.35 3.51
C GLY A 67 -8.33 -6.21 1.99
N LEU A 68 -9.17 -5.39 1.34
CA LEU A 68 -9.06 -5.12 -0.09
C LEU A 68 -7.89 -4.16 -0.36
N ARG A 69 -6.94 -4.60 -1.20
CA ARG A 69 -5.79 -3.78 -1.60
C ARG A 69 -6.23 -2.63 -2.50
N VAL A 70 -5.72 -1.44 -2.24
CA VAL A 70 -5.98 -0.23 -3.03
C VAL A 70 -4.67 0.41 -3.50
N PRO A 71 -4.70 1.26 -4.55
CA PRO A 71 -3.58 2.14 -4.88
C PRO A 71 -3.20 3.02 -3.67
N SER A 72 -1.98 3.57 -3.67
CA SER A 72 -1.59 4.43 -2.55
C SER A 72 -2.47 5.67 -2.50
N PRO A 73 -3.19 5.93 -1.39
CA PRO A 73 -4.01 7.13 -1.27
C PRO A 73 -3.16 8.41 -1.17
N LEU A 74 -1.86 8.28 -0.94
CA LEU A 74 -0.94 9.41 -0.85
C LEU A 74 -0.42 9.87 -2.23
N THR A 75 -0.25 8.94 -3.17
CA THR A 75 0.31 9.24 -4.50
C THR A 75 -0.70 9.08 -5.64
N GLU A 76 -1.71 8.23 -5.48
CA GLU A 76 -2.70 7.86 -6.50
C GLU A 76 -4.13 8.19 -6.05
N ASN A 77 -4.30 9.33 -5.38
CA ASN A 77 -5.63 9.82 -5.04
C ASN A 77 -6.34 10.49 -6.23
N SER A 78 -7.66 10.35 -6.26
CA SER A 78 -8.54 11.12 -7.14
C SER A 78 -9.83 11.45 -6.40
N CYS A 79 -10.36 12.64 -6.67
CA CYS A 79 -11.64 13.05 -6.11
C CYS A 79 -12.76 12.19 -6.70
N ARG A 80 -13.47 11.44 -5.85
CA ARG A 80 -14.60 10.59 -6.24
C ARG A 80 -15.81 11.34 -6.82
N VAL A 81 -15.85 12.66 -6.68
CA VAL A 81 -16.95 13.51 -7.18
C VAL A 81 -16.62 14.12 -8.55
N CYS A 82 -15.39 14.59 -8.76
CA CYS A 82 -15.04 15.34 -9.98
C CYS A 82 -13.83 14.80 -10.75
N GLY A 83 -13.22 13.70 -10.29
CA GLY A 83 -12.03 13.08 -10.91
C GLY A 83 -10.72 13.85 -10.73
N GLY A 84 -10.74 15.03 -10.08
CA GLY A 84 -9.54 15.85 -9.90
C GLY A 84 -8.47 15.17 -9.05
N ARG A 85 -7.18 15.35 -9.43
CA ARG A 85 -6.01 14.75 -8.75
C ARG A 85 -5.25 15.71 -7.82
N ARG A 86 -5.70 16.96 -7.70
CA ARG A 86 -5.11 17.94 -6.77
C ARG A 86 -5.81 17.85 -5.43
N MET A 87 -5.20 17.11 -4.52
CA MET A 87 -5.72 16.83 -3.19
C MET A 87 -4.81 17.45 -2.12
N ARG A 88 -5.40 18.05 -1.08
CA ARG A 88 -4.72 18.24 0.20
C ARG A 88 -5.01 17.03 1.07
N ILE A 89 -3.97 16.51 1.72
CA ILE A 89 -4.05 15.43 2.70
C ILE A 89 -3.76 16.05 4.06
N LEU A 90 -4.65 15.83 5.02
CA LEU A 90 -4.57 16.36 6.37
C LEU A 90 -4.63 15.20 7.37
N ARG A 91 -4.35 15.52 8.64
CA ARG A 91 -4.60 14.60 9.76
C ARG A 91 -6.07 14.15 9.78
N PRO A 92 -6.36 12.95 10.33
CA PRO A 92 -7.74 12.48 10.49
C PRO A 92 -8.56 13.42 11.39
N GLY A 93 -9.88 13.36 11.28
CA GLY A 93 -10.82 14.21 12.02
C GLY A 93 -11.06 15.60 11.43
N ARG A 94 -10.34 16.01 10.38
CA ARG A 94 -10.48 17.36 9.81
C ARG A 94 -11.76 17.54 9.00
N VAL A 95 -12.29 16.48 8.38
CA VAL A 95 -13.54 16.59 7.62
C VAL A 95 -14.73 16.60 8.57
N ASP A 96 -14.67 15.80 9.62
CA ASP A 96 -15.73 15.76 10.63
C ASP A 96 -15.87 17.10 11.36
N SER A 97 -14.75 17.67 11.85
CA SER A 97 -14.77 19.01 12.47
C SER A 97 -15.33 20.08 11.52
N ALA A 98 -14.90 20.09 10.26
CA ALA A 98 -15.38 21.09 9.30
C ALA A 98 -16.89 20.99 9.01
N ARG A 99 -17.48 19.79 9.10
CA ARG A 99 -18.93 19.60 8.96
C ARG A 99 -19.68 20.03 10.21
N ALA A 100 -19.12 19.83 11.40
CA ALA A 100 -19.70 20.29 12.65
C ALA A 100 -19.74 21.83 12.72
N ASP A 101 -18.73 22.49 12.17
CA ASP A 101 -18.61 23.96 12.16
C ASP A 101 -19.40 24.64 11.03
N ALA A 102 -19.88 23.88 10.04
CA ALA A 102 -20.64 24.46 8.93
C ALA A 102 -22.03 24.92 9.41
N PRO A 103 -22.46 26.16 9.10
CA PRO A 103 -23.80 26.62 9.44
C PRO A 103 -24.85 25.74 8.75
N ARG A 104 -25.91 25.39 9.51
CA ARG A 104 -27.05 24.59 9.01
C ARG A 104 -27.93 25.37 8.06
#